data_AF-A0A927R6C2-F1
#
_entry.id   AF-A0A927R6C2-F1
#
_cell.length_a   1.000
_cell.length_b   1.000
_cell.length_c   1.000
_cell.angle_alpha   90.00
_cell.angle_beta   90.00
_cell.angle_gamma   90.00
#
_symmetry.space_group_name_H-M   'P 1'
#
loop_
_entity.id
_entity.type
_entity.pdbx_description
1 polymer ?
#
loop_
_entity_poly.entity_id
_entity_poly.type
_entity_poly.pdbx_seq_one_letter_code
_entity_poly.pdbx_strand_id
1 'polypeptide(L)'
;MDLYEKLKTVSPKKKTYFINRHDLQFMVDAPKKTDEELCKILDVKTLSTYVKWERSPQYLELLNLYLQTKFANDLDRIYTATQEKALEGDEKSIKLLLDIQKQIRLFNKENNVKKTDNSNAYAELEL
;
A
#
# COMPACT_ATOMS: atom_id res chain seq x y z
N MET A 1 3.34 7.78 -7.64
CA MET A 1 3.03 8.55 -6.41
C MET A 1 2.78 7.54 -5.31
N ASP A 2 3.46 7.66 -4.18
CA ASP A 2 3.25 6.76 -3.03
C ASP A 2 2.09 7.24 -2.13
N LEU A 3 1.73 6.43 -1.14
CA LEU A 3 0.65 6.72 -0.20
C LEU A 3 0.84 8.05 0.54
N TYR A 4 2.06 8.35 1.00
CA TYR A 4 2.34 9.53 1.81
C TYR A 4 2.30 10.81 0.99
N GLU A 5 2.80 10.77 -0.25
CA GLU A 5 2.66 11.87 -1.21
C GLU A 5 1.20 12.13 -1.53
N LYS A 6 0.39 11.08 -1.74
CA LYS A 6 -1.05 11.26 -2.00
C LYS A 6 -1.78 11.83 -0.78
N LEU A 7 -1.43 11.42 0.43
CA LEU A 7 -2.02 11.95 1.67
C LEU A 7 -1.77 13.45 1.88
N LYS A 8 -0.70 14.04 1.32
CA LYS A 8 -0.45 15.49 1.38
C LYS A 8 -1.48 16.30 0.58
N THR A 9 -2.13 15.69 -0.41
CA THR A 9 -3.13 16.36 -1.27
C THR A 9 -4.54 16.42 -0.64
N VAL A 10 -4.72 15.72 0.47
CA VAL A 10 -6.02 15.56 1.15
C VAL A 10 -6.09 16.51 2.34
N SER A 11 -7.31 16.94 2.72
CA SER A 11 -7.46 17.84 3.87
C SER A 11 -6.90 17.22 5.15
N PRO A 12 -6.33 18.03 6.07
CA PRO A 12 -5.70 17.52 7.29
C PRO A 12 -6.61 16.60 8.12
N LYS A 13 -7.91 16.94 8.25
CA LYS A 13 -8.89 16.12 8.97
C LYS A 13 -9.10 14.75 8.32
N LYS A 14 -9.24 14.70 6.99
CA LYS A 14 -9.39 13.45 6.23
C LYS A 14 -8.12 12.60 6.27
N LYS A 15 -6.94 13.23 6.24
CA LYS A 15 -5.64 12.56 6.45
C LYS A 15 -5.59 11.90 7.83
N THR A 16 -5.90 12.64 8.90
CA THR A 16 -5.93 12.11 10.27
C THR A 16 -6.90 10.94 10.42
N TYR A 17 -8.10 11.07 9.83
CA TYR A 17 -9.07 9.98 9.80
C TYR A 17 -8.50 8.73 9.11
N PHE A 18 -7.92 8.88 7.90
CA PHE A 18 -7.35 7.76 7.15
C PHE A 18 -6.20 7.08 7.90
N ILE A 19 -5.27 7.86 8.47
CA ILE A 19 -4.12 7.33 9.23
C ILE A 19 -4.60 6.51 10.42
N ASN A 20 -5.60 7.00 11.15
CA ASN A 20 -6.11 6.29 12.32
C ASN A 20 -6.93 5.05 11.93
N ARG A 21 -7.71 5.13 10.85
CA ARG A 21 -8.53 4.02 10.36
C ARG A 21 -7.70 2.79 10.01
N HIS A 22 -6.53 3.01 9.41
CA HIS A 22 -5.62 1.98 8.89
C HIS A 22 -4.36 1.77 9.74
N ASP A 23 -4.34 2.33 10.96
CA ASP A 23 -3.25 2.16 11.93
C ASP A 23 -1.87 2.54 11.37
N LEU A 24 -1.82 3.61 10.57
CA LEU A 24 -0.60 4.15 9.94
C LEU A 24 0.17 5.13 10.84
N GLN A 25 -0.01 5.03 12.16
CA GLN A 25 0.62 5.93 13.10
C GLN A 25 2.12 5.63 13.17
N PHE A 26 2.95 6.68 13.22
CA PHE A 26 4.41 6.52 13.36
C PHE A 26 4.80 5.86 14.69
N MET A 27 3.99 6.03 15.73
CA MET A 27 4.16 5.36 17.02
C MET A 27 3.43 4.02 16.99
N VAL A 28 4.19 2.93 16.89
CA VAL A 28 3.67 1.56 16.78
C VAL A 28 2.86 1.13 18.01
N ASP A 29 3.19 1.66 19.19
CA ASP A 29 2.55 1.30 20.47
C ASP A 29 1.35 2.20 20.84
N ALA A 30 0.96 3.13 19.97
CA ALA A 30 -0.18 3.99 20.25
C ALA A 30 -1.49 3.20 20.15
N PRO A 31 -2.36 3.23 21.19
CA PRO A 31 -3.63 2.53 21.13
C PRO A 31 -4.49 3.08 19.99
N LYS A 32 -5.23 2.18 19.34
CA LYS A 32 -6.22 2.56 18.33
C LYS A 32 -7.25 3.46 18.98
N LYS A 33 -7.48 4.62 18.37
CA LYS A 33 -8.40 5.61 18.92
C LYS A 33 -9.83 5.13 18.71
N THR A 34 -10.67 5.36 19.71
CA THR A 34 -12.10 5.09 19.57
C THR A 34 -12.75 6.12 18.64
N ASP A 35 -13.94 5.81 18.13
CA ASP A 35 -14.71 6.74 17.29
C ASP A 35 -15.01 8.07 18.04
N GLU A 36 -15.21 8.02 19.35
CA GLU A 36 -15.44 9.20 20.19
C GLU A 36 -14.18 10.08 20.31
N GLU A 37 -13.01 9.47 20.49
CA GLU A 37 -11.73 10.17 20.51
C GLU A 37 -11.40 10.78 19.15
N LEU A 38 -11.72 10.07 18.08
CA LEU A 38 -11.58 10.59 16.72
C LEU A 38 -12.48 11.79 16.48
N CYS A 39 -13.75 11.74 16.91
CA CYS A 39 -14.65 12.89 16.85
C CYS A 39 -14.06 14.12 17.56
N LYS A 40 -13.47 13.94 18.75
CA LYS A 40 -12.79 15.01 19.49
C LYS A 40 -11.59 15.57 18.73
N ILE A 41 -10.73 14.73 18.18
CA ILE A 41 -9.54 15.15 17.42
C ILE A 41 -9.89 15.86 16.12
N LEU A 42 -10.92 15.35 15.42
CA LEU A 42 -11.38 15.92 14.17
C LEU A 42 -12.29 17.13 14.38
N ASP A 43 -12.64 17.45 15.63
CA ASP A 43 -13.57 18.50 16.01
C ASP A 43 -14.89 18.38 15.22
N VAL A 44 -15.53 17.22 15.36
CA VAL A 44 -16.82 16.88 14.73
C VAL A 44 -17.74 16.16 15.70
N LYS A 45 -19.05 16.32 15.51
CA LYS A 45 -20.06 15.61 16.31
C LYS A 45 -20.18 14.13 15.95
N THR A 46 -19.99 13.79 14.67
CA THR A 46 -20.12 12.42 14.15
C THR A 46 -19.14 12.17 13.01
N LEU A 47 -18.80 10.89 12.79
CA LEU A 47 -17.92 10.47 11.69
C LEU A 47 -18.67 10.23 10.38
N SER A 48 -19.97 10.46 10.31
CA SER A 48 -20.82 10.11 9.15
C SER A 48 -20.30 10.68 7.83
N THR A 49 -19.77 11.91 7.85
CA THR A 49 -19.17 12.55 6.66
C THR A 49 -17.90 11.84 6.19
N TYR A 50 -17.10 11.30 7.11
CA TYR A 50 -15.89 10.54 6.78
C TYR A 50 -16.22 9.14 6.30
N VAL A 51 -17.20 8.48 6.92
CA VAL A 51 -17.74 7.20 6.43
C VAL A 51 -18.32 7.34 5.02
N LYS A 52 -19.01 8.44 4.73
CA LYS A 52 -19.44 8.76 3.36
C LYS A 52 -18.24 8.97 2.43
N TRP A 53 -17.19 9.63 2.90
CA TRP A 53 -15.97 9.86 2.15
C TRP A 53 -15.22 8.55 1.82
N GLU A 54 -15.36 7.49 2.62
CA GLU A 54 -14.76 6.16 2.32
C GLU A 54 -15.21 5.60 0.96
N ARG A 55 -16.37 6.03 0.46
CA ARG A 55 -16.92 5.60 -0.84
C ARG A 55 -16.49 6.49 -2.01
N SER A 56 -15.74 7.56 -1.75
CA SER A 56 -15.33 8.50 -2.78
C SER A 56 -14.12 7.97 -3.57
N PRO A 57 -13.96 8.36 -4.84
CA PRO A 57 -12.79 8.00 -5.64
C PRO A 57 -11.46 8.38 -4.97
N GLN A 58 -11.43 9.56 -4.33
CA GLN A 58 -10.26 10.04 -3.60
C GLN A 58 -9.84 9.09 -2.46
N TYR A 59 -10.80 8.52 -1.72
CA TYR A 59 -10.49 7.57 -0.65
C TYR A 59 -10.08 6.21 -1.19
N LEU A 60 -10.79 5.70 -2.20
CA LEU A 60 -10.47 4.42 -2.82
C LEU A 60 -9.06 4.41 -3.42
N GLU A 61 -8.61 5.53 -3.97
CA GLU A 61 -7.24 5.67 -4.46
C GLU A 61 -6.20 5.56 -3.33
N LEU A 62 -6.43 6.21 -2.18
CA LEU A 62 -5.57 6.07 -1.00
C LEU A 62 -5.58 4.64 -0.46
N LEU A 63 -6.76 4.00 -0.42
CA LEU A 63 -6.91 2.63 0.04
C LEU A 63 -6.14 1.66 -0.87
N ASN A 64 -6.20 1.85 -2.19
CA ASN A 64 -5.44 1.04 -3.13
C ASN A 64 -3.93 1.17 -2.91
N LEU A 65 -3.42 2.39 -2.73
CA LEU A 65 -2.00 2.61 -2.42
C LEU A 65 -1.61 1.94 -1.09
N TYR A 66 -2.45 2.04 -0.06
CA TYR A 66 -2.24 1.35 1.21
C TYR A 66 -2.19 -0.17 1.04
N LEU A 67 -3.16 -0.76 0.34
CA LEU A 67 -3.21 -2.19 0.09
C LEU A 67 -2.00 -2.68 -0.70
N GLN A 68 -1.48 -1.89 -1.65
CA GLN A 68 -0.24 -2.22 -2.37
C GLN A 68 0.96 -2.32 -1.42
N THR A 69 1.08 -1.41 -0.44
CA THR A 69 2.17 -1.49 0.56
C THR A 69 2.05 -2.73 1.44
N LYS A 70 0.81 -3.10 1.80
CA LYS A 70 0.55 -4.27 2.65
C LYS A 70 0.78 -5.58 1.88
N PHE A 71 0.41 -5.60 0.60
CA PHE A 71 0.58 -6.74 -0.29
C PHE A 71 2.03 -7.20 -0.39
N ALA A 72 3.00 -6.27 -0.38
CA ALA A 72 4.42 -6.63 -0.37
C ALA A 72 4.80 -7.44 0.90
N ASN A 73 4.32 -7.02 2.07
CA ASN A 73 4.55 -7.74 3.32
C ASN A 73 3.79 -9.06 3.38
N ASP A 74 2.57 -9.10 2.84
CA ASP A 74 1.78 -10.33 2.77
C ASP A 74 2.42 -11.34 1.81
N LEU A 75 2.99 -10.88 0.69
CA LEU A 75 3.77 -11.72 -0.22
C LEU A 75 5.00 -12.35 0.46
N ASP A 76 5.72 -11.61 1.30
CA ASP A 76 6.85 -12.14 2.07
C ASP A 76 6.43 -13.28 3.01
N ARG A 77 5.31 -13.10 3.71
CA ARG A 77 4.72 -14.13 4.57
C ARG A 77 4.25 -15.36 3.79
N ILE A 78 3.55 -15.14 2.67
CA ILE A 78 3.07 -16.22 1.79
C ILE A 78 4.26 -16.98 1.20
N TYR A 79 5.29 -16.27 0.75
CA TYR A 79 6.52 -16.86 0.23
C TYR A 79 7.15 -17.79 1.28
N THR A 80 7.34 -17.29 2.51
CA THR A 80 7.93 -18.05 3.61
C THR A 80 7.11 -19.31 3.92
N ALA A 81 5.80 -19.18 4.10
CA ALA A 81 4.93 -20.33 4.40
C ALA A 81 4.85 -21.34 3.25
N THR A 82 4.93 -20.87 2.00
CA THR A 82 4.93 -21.75 0.81
C THR A 82 6.27 -22.47 0.66
N GLN A 83 7.37 -21.79 0.97
CA GLN A 83 8.71 -22.36 0.95
C GLN A 83 8.85 -23.53 1.92
N GLU A 84 8.38 -23.37 3.16
CA GLU A 84 8.41 -24.45 4.16
C GLU A 84 7.73 -25.71 3.65
N LYS A 85 6.50 -25.59 3.13
CA LYS A 85 5.75 -26.72 2.55
C LYS A 85 6.40 -27.30 1.29
N ALA A 86 6.99 -26.44 0.46
CA ALA A 86 7.69 -26.89 -0.74
C ALA A 86 8.93 -27.73 -0.41
N LEU A 87 9.66 -27.37 0.65
CA LEU A 87 10.81 -28.14 1.14
C LEU A 87 10.41 -29.51 1.70
N GLU A 88 9.20 -29.65 2.23
CA GLU A 88 8.61 -30.92 2.66
C GLU A 88 8.16 -31.81 1.49
N GLY A 89 8.23 -31.31 0.25
CA GLY A 89 7.88 -32.05 -0.97
C GLY A 89 6.43 -31.89 -1.43
N ASP A 90 5.67 -30.91 -0.90
CA ASP A 90 4.32 -30.61 -1.40
C ASP A 90 4.38 -30.00 -2.82
N GLU A 91 3.93 -30.78 -3.82
CA GLU A 91 3.99 -30.42 -5.23
C GLU A 91 3.25 -29.12 -5.56
N LYS A 92 2.13 -28.85 -4.87
CA LYS A 92 1.34 -27.63 -5.09
C LYS A 92 2.10 -26.39 -4.64
N SER A 93 2.74 -26.46 -3.48
CA SER A 93 3.55 -25.38 -2.93
C SER A 93 4.81 -25.14 -3.76
N ILE A 94 5.45 -26.18 -4.28
CA ILE A 94 6.58 -26.04 -5.22
C ILE A 94 6.15 -25.29 -6.49
N LYS A 95 5.02 -25.66 -7.10
CA LYS A 95 4.49 -24.97 -8.29
C LYS A 95 4.17 -23.50 -8.00
N LEU A 96 3.54 -23.24 -6.85
CA LEU A 96 3.20 -21.89 -6.43
C LEU A 96 4.45 -21.02 -6.20
N LEU A 97 5.49 -21.57 -5.57
CA LEU A 97 6.75 -20.87 -5.33
C LEU A 97 7.45 -20.47 -6.64
N LEU A 98 7.48 -21.39 -7.61
CA LEU A 98 8.02 -21.10 -8.95
C LEU A 98 7.22 -20.03 -9.69
N ASP A 99 5.90 -19.99 -9.51
CA ASP A 99 5.05 -18.95 -10.11
C ASP A 99 5.28 -17.58 -9.47
N ILE A 100 5.35 -17.51 -8.13
CA ILE A 100 5.72 -16.28 -7.40
C ILE A 100 7.07 -15.76 -7.91
N GLN A 101 8.07 -16.63 -8.06
CA GLN A 101 9.39 -16.24 -8.58
C GLN A 101 9.30 -15.68 -10.00
N LYS A 102 8.45 -16.24 -10.88
CA LYS A 102 8.21 -15.70 -12.23
C LYS A 102 7.57 -14.30 -12.18
N GLN A 103 6.54 -14.12 -11.35
CA GLN A 103 5.86 -12.84 -11.21
C GLN A 103 6.81 -11.73 -10.69
N ILE A 104 7.67 -12.05 -9.72
CA ILE A 104 8.70 -11.11 -9.22
C ILE A 104 9.66 -10.68 -10.35
N ARG A 105 10.11 -11.62 -11.19
CA ARG A 105 10.98 -11.31 -12.33
C ARG A 105 10.28 -10.40 -13.35
N LEU A 106 9.01 -10.64 -13.64
CA LEU A 106 8.21 -9.79 -14.54
C LEU A 106 8.09 -8.37 -13.98
N PHE A 107 7.70 -8.25 -12.71
CA PHE A 107 7.61 -6.96 -12.03
C PHE A 107 8.93 -6.18 -12.05
N ASN A 108 10.06 -6.83 -11.78
CA ASN A 108 11.37 -6.19 -11.83
C ASN A 108 11.74 -5.77 -13.26
N LYS A 109 11.38 -6.55 -14.28
CA LYS A 109 11.63 -6.19 -15.68
C LYS A 109 10.85 -4.93 -16.07
N GLU A 110 9.56 -4.87 -15.76
CA GLU A 110 8.71 -3.71 -16.06
C GLU A 110 9.19 -2.43 -15.36
N ASN A 111 9.65 -2.53 -14.12
CA ASN A 111 10.17 -1.37 -13.38
C ASN A 111 11.54 -0.89 -13.88
N ASN A 112 12.39 -1.79 -14.38
CA ASN A 112 13.67 -1.40 -14.99
C ASN A 112 13.49 -0.73 -16.36
N VAL A 113 12.51 -1.16 -17.16
CA VAL A 113 12.16 -0.52 -18.45
C VAL A 113 11.71 0.92 -18.24
N LYS A 114 10.88 1.19 -17.22
CA LYS A 114 10.42 2.56 -16.90
C LYS A 114 11.56 3.50 -16.48
N LYS A 115 12.68 2.98 -15.96
CA LYS A 115 13.87 3.79 -15.64
C LYS A 115 14.68 4.15 -16.88
N THR A 116 14.60 3.35 -17.95
CA THR A 116 15.36 3.57 -19.18
C THR A 116 14.71 4.66 -20.06
N ASP A 117 13.38 4.73 -20.09
CA ASP A 117 12.64 5.76 -20.85
C ASP A 117 12.87 7.19 -20.32
N ASN A 118 13.07 7.37 -19.01
CA ASN A 118 13.37 8.69 -18.43
C ASN A 118 14.83 9.15 -18.64
N SER A 119 15.74 8.23 -18.99
CA SER A 119 17.13 8.58 -19.30
C SER A 119 17.30 9.06 -20.75
N ASN A 120 16.45 8.59 -21.66
CA ASN A 120 16.62 8.86 -23.09
C ASN A 120 16.02 10.21 -23.53
N ALA A 121 15.13 10.81 -22.72
CA ALA A 121 14.51 12.11 -23.02
C ALA A 121 15.48 13.30 -22.94
N TYR A 122 16.64 13.15 -22.28
CA TYR A 122 17.69 14.18 -22.23
C TYR A 122 18.82 13.94 -23.22
N ALA A 123 18.94 12.74 -23.79
CA ALA A 123 19.97 12.40 -24.77
C ALA A 123 19.62 12.90 -26.19
N GLU A 124 18.34 13.12 -26.50
CA GLU A 124 17.88 13.65 -27.80
C GLU A 124 17.94 15.19 -27.90
N LEU A 125 18.27 15.89 -26.81
CA LEU A 125 18.38 17.36 -26.77
C LEU A 125 19.84 17.87 -26.93
N GLU A 126 20.82 16.98 -27.03
CA GLU A 126 22.25 17.31 -27.23
C GLU A 126 22.77 17.00 -28.64
N LEU A 127 21.92 17.13 -29.67
CA LEU A 127 22.33 17.00 -31.08
C LEU A 127 22.04 18.27 -31.89
#